data_AF-A0A0R3IPW4-F1
#
_entry.id   AF-A0A0R3IPW4-F1
#
_cell.length_a   1.000
_cell.length_b   1.000
_cell.length_c   1.000
_cell.angle_alpha   90.00
_cell.angle_beta   90.00
_cell.angle_gamma   90.00
#
_symmetry.space_group_name_H-M   'P 1'
#
loop_
_entity.id
_entity.type
_entity.pdbx_description
1 polymer ?
#
loop_
_entity_poly.entity_id
_entity_poly.type
_entity_poly.pdbx_seq_one_letter_code
_entity_poly.pdbx_strand_id
1 'polypeptide(L)'
;MTVWIMQRPEDDIAAELQASSGTLAGIRLAVKDNVDVGGVPTTAACPEYAYIPEHDAPVVAALRAAGAVVVGKTNLDQFATGLVGTRSPYGPVPDSRRPEYISGGSSSGSAVAVATGEADIAIGTDTAGSGRVPAGLQGIVGIKPTVGVISTQGVVPACESYDCVTIFAASLATANGAMAAMSAASGPRLWPANTRLAAPPQPTVAVPRELPALDKVWGNAFQAAVERLRAAGVTIVEIDLAPFLAAAKLLYEGALVSERYAAVGEFIDANPGAALDPTVAQIVSGARDIPAHRLVRDRAEVQRLRDEAMATLAGADALLVPTAPLHPTIEQVQADPIGVNATMGTYTNFCNLFDLCAVAVPAGTAGDAQFGVTVLARAFDDAVAFDIAALITGDAAEQDVWPTAITLSYELAVFGAHLKGGPLEFQLTDLGARWVGPVRTASKYRMAALRTTPPKPGLTRSVEDGVSIGGEIWRLSPAALGTFLAQLPEPMLLGKVECEDGVWRTGFGCDGGAAQAGIDISEHGSWPAAIAAGAVN
;
A
#
# COMPACT_ATOMS: atom_id res chain seq x y z
N MET A 1 -17.93 -9.42 -23.71
CA MET A 1 -17.36 -9.02 -22.40
C MET A 1 -16.18 -8.12 -22.71
N THR A 2 -16.20 -6.86 -22.28
CA THR A 2 -15.10 -5.90 -22.52
C THR A 2 -14.02 -5.95 -21.43
N VAL A 3 -14.22 -6.75 -20.38
CA VAL A 3 -13.30 -6.92 -19.24
C VAL A 3 -11.97 -7.55 -19.67
N TRP A 4 -12.01 -8.54 -20.56
CA TRP A 4 -10.86 -9.32 -21.00
C TRP A 4 -10.48 -8.95 -22.44
N ILE A 5 -9.19 -8.69 -22.67
CA ILE A 5 -8.62 -8.66 -24.03
C ILE A 5 -8.35 -10.09 -24.49
N MET A 6 -7.86 -10.92 -23.58
CA MET A 6 -7.71 -12.35 -23.79
C MET A 6 -7.98 -13.09 -22.48
N GLN A 7 -8.73 -14.17 -22.55
CA GLN A 7 -8.97 -15.08 -21.43
C GLN A 7 -8.50 -16.49 -21.81
N ARG A 8 -7.81 -17.16 -20.89
CA ARG A 8 -7.35 -18.53 -21.09
C ARG A 8 -8.53 -19.51 -21.07
N PRO A 9 -8.39 -20.71 -21.66
CA PRO A 9 -9.41 -21.75 -21.55
C PRO A 9 -9.66 -22.13 -20.08
N GLU A 10 -10.93 -22.27 -19.68
CA GLU A 10 -11.29 -22.57 -18.29
C GLU A 10 -10.77 -23.93 -17.83
N ASP A 11 -10.68 -24.92 -18.73
CA ASP A 11 -10.12 -26.24 -18.41
C ASP A 11 -8.63 -26.16 -18.01
N ASP A 12 -7.85 -25.30 -18.68
CA ASP A 12 -6.44 -25.07 -18.35
C ASP A 12 -6.31 -24.36 -16.99
N ILE A 13 -7.16 -23.35 -16.76
CA ILE A 13 -7.19 -22.62 -15.49
C ILE A 13 -7.56 -23.57 -14.34
N ALA A 14 -8.60 -24.40 -14.52
CA ALA A 14 -9.07 -25.33 -13.51
C ALA A 14 -8.00 -26.39 -13.18
N ALA A 15 -7.31 -26.92 -14.20
CA ALA A 15 -6.22 -27.87 -14.02
C ALA A 15 -5.04 -27.26 -13.25
N GLU A 16 -4.63 -26.03 -13.58
CA GLU A 16 -3.56 -25.32 -12.86
C GLU A 16 -3.96 -24.97 -11.42
N LEU A 17 -5.20 -24.56 -11.18
CA LEU A 17 -5.69 -24.28 -9.83
C LEU A 17 -5.64 -25.54 -8.95
N GLN A 18 -6.06 -26.69 -9.48
CA GLN A 18 -5.98 -27.97 -8.77
C GLN A 18 -4.55 -28.42 -8.47
N ALA A 19 -3.59 -28.09 -9.35
CA ALA A 19 -2.19 -28.42 -9.18
C ALA A 19 -1.37 -27.38 -8.39
N SER A 20 -1.97 -26.21 -8.10
CA SER A 20 -1.27 -25.09 -7.47
C SER A 20 -0.86 -25.38 -6.03
N SER A 21 0.26 -24.79 -5.59
CA SER A 21 0.78 -24.88 -4.23
C SER A 21 1.49 -23.59 -3.84
N GLY A 22 1.59 -23.30 -2.55
CA GLY A 22 2.14 -22.05 -2.02
C GLY A 22 1.11 -21.21 -1.29
N THR A 23 1.49 -19.99 -0.91
CA THR A 23 0.65 -19.07 -0.10
C THR A 23 -0.55 -18.50 -0.85
N LEU A 24 -0.54 -18.55 -2.18
CA LEU A 24 -1.62 -18.15 -3.08
C LEU A 24 -2.18 -19.35 -3.88
N ALA A 25 -2.03 -20.58 -3.38
CA ALA A 25 -2.64 -21.74 -4.02
C ALA A 25 -4.17 -21.56 -4.13
N GLY A 26 -4.73 -21.91 -5.30
CA GLY A 26 -6.15 -21.77 -5.60
C GLY A 26 -6.61 -20.35 -5.93
N ILE A 27 -5.70 -19.36 -5.99
CA ILE A 27 -6.02 -17.96 -6.29
C ILE A 27 -6.00 -17.70 -7.80
N ARG A 28 -7.09 -17.12 -8.32
CA ARG A 28 -7.22 -16.63 -9.70
C ARG A 28 -6.61 -15.23 -9.82
N LEU A 29 -5.64 -15.09 -10.73
CA LEU A 29 -4.92 -13.85 -11.00
C LEU A 29 -5.30 -13.27 -12.37
N ALA A 30 -5.90 -12.09 -12.39
CA ALA A 30 -6.05 -11.30 -13.60
C ALA A 30 -4.84 -10.37 -13.81
N VAL A 31 -4.35 -10.21 -15.04
CA VAL A 31 -3.17 -9.37 -15.31
C VAL A 31 -3.53 -8.30 -16.32
N LYS A 32 -3.36 -7.02 -15.96
CA LYS A 32 -3.56 -5.89 -16.90
C LYS A 32 -2.73 -6.09 -18.16
N ASP A 33 -3.33 -5.88 -19.33
CA ASP A 33 -2.67 -6.15 -20.62
C ASP A 33 -1.61 -5.11 -21.02
N ASN A 34 -1.01 -4.43 -20.05
CA ASN A 34 0.27 -3.74 -20.20
C ASN A 34 1.39 -4.38 -19.38
N VAL A 35 1.14 -5.56 -18.79
CA VAL A 35 2.11 -6.34 -18.01
C VAL A 35 2.31 -7.70 -18.68
N ASP A 36 3.57 -8.10 -18.83
CA ASP A 36 3.97 -9.29 -19.56
C ASP A 36 3.62 -10.58 -18.82
N VAL A 37 3.06 -11.52 -19.56
CA VAL A 37 2.83 -12.91 -19.17
C VAL A 37 3.44 -13.77 -20.27
N GLY A 38 4.41 -14.62 -19.92
CA GLY A 38 5.18 -15.39 -20.89
C GLY A 38 4.28 -16.26 -21.77
N GLY A 39 4.47 -16.18 -23.09
CA GLY A 39 3.69 -16.93 -24.09
C GLY A 39 2.29 -16.37 -24.36
N VAL A 40 1.92 -15.25 -23.73
CA VAL A 40 0.62 -14.59 -23.90
C VAL A 40 0.83 -13.18 -24.47
N PRO A 41 0.13 -12.78 -25.55
CA PRO A 41 0.29 -11.44 -26.12
C PRO A 41 0.09 -10.32 -25.08
N THR A 42 0.95 -9.30 -25.16
CA THR A 42 0.78 -8.00 -24.50
C THR A 42 0.44 -6.97 -25.56
N THR A 43 -0.71 -6.30 -25.44
CA THR A 43 -1.19 -5.33 -26.47
C THR A 43 -1.22 -3.88 -26.00
N ALA A 44 -1.23 -3.64 -24.68
CA ALA A 44 -1.52 -2.33 -24.09
C ALA A 44 -2.83 -1.70 -24.62
N ALA A 45 -3.83 -2.55 -24.92
CA ALA A 45 -5.09 -2.21 -25.60
C ALA A 45 -4.89 -1.57 -26.99
N CYS A 46 -3.83 -1.95 -27.70
CA CYS A 46 -3.60 -1.62 -29.10
C CYS A 46 -3.24 -2.89 -29.89
N PRO A 47 -4.16 -3.46 -30.69
CA PRO A 47 -3.93 -4.70 -31.43
C PRO A 47 -2.63 -4.69 -32.25
N GLU A 48 -2.30 -3.57 -32.89
CA GLU A 48 -1.12 -3.41 -33.74
C GLU A 48 0.18 -3.20 -32.95
N TYR A 49 0.11 -2.95 -31.64
CA TYR A 49 1.28 -2.87 -30.74
C TYR A 49 1.69 -4.26 -30.22
N ALA A 50 0.86 -5.29 -30.47
CA ALA A 50 0.98 -6.58 -29.84
C ALA A 50 2.36 -7.25 -30.05
N TYR A 51 2.92 -7.76 -28.96
CA TYR A 51 4.08 -8.66 -28.97
C TYR A 51 3.84 -9.82 -28.00
N ILE A 52 4.59 -10.91 -28.14
CA ILE A 52 4.53 -12.07 -27.24
C ILE A 52 5.84 -12.12 -26.44
N PRO A 53 5.82 -11.82 -25.14
CA PRO A 53 7.00 -11.95 -24.28
C PRO A 53 7.36 -13.42 -24.06
N GLU A 54 8.65 -13.73 -24.03
CA GLU A 54 9.15 -15.09 -23.75
C GLU A 54 9.04 -15.47 -22.25
N HIS A 55 9.02 -14.46 -21.39
CA HIS A 55 9.03 -14.62 -19.93
C HIS A 55 7.95 -13.78 -19.27
N ASP A 56 7.49 -14.23 -18.11
CA ASP A 56 6.65 -13.42 -17.23
C ASP A 56 7.39 -12.15 -16.77
N ALA A 57 6.67 -11.05 -16.62
CA ALA A 57 7.16 -9.93 -15.82
C ALA A 57 7.52 -10.44 -14.41
N PRO A 58 8.57 -9.92 -13.74
CA PRO A 58 8.97 -10.42 -12.42
C PRO A 58 7.84 -10.44 -11.40
N VAL A 59 6.93 -9.46 -11.44
CA VAL A 59 5.73 -9.39 -10.58
C VAL A 59 4.75 -10.54 -10.83
N VAL A 60 4.55 -10.93 -12.10
CA VAL A 60 3.72 -12.09 -12.47
C VAL A 60 4.40 -13.39 -12.04
N ALA A 61 5.70 -13.51 -12.32
CA ALA A 61 6.49 -14.68 -11.92
C ALA A 61 6.46 -14.90 -10.40
N ALA A 62 6.57 -13.83 -9.61
CA ALA A 62 6.51 -13.88 -8.15
C ALA A 62 5.15 -14.39 -7.64
N LEU A 63 4.04 -13.90 -8.20
CA LEU A 63 2.69 -14.35 -7.84
C LEU A 63 2.45 -15.81 -8.25
N ARG A 64 2.91 -16.22 -9.44
CA ARG A 64 2.81 -17.62 -9.89
C ARG A 64 3.66 -18.56 -9.04
N ALA A 65 4.86 -18.14 -8.65
CA ALA A 65 5.72 -18.90 -7.74
C ALA A 65 5.09 -19.08 -6.35
N ALA A 66 4.24 -18.15 -5.93
CA ALA A 66 3.43 -18.28 -4.72
C ALA A 66 2.16 -19.13 -4.92
N GLY A 67 1.85 -19.58 -6.14
CA GLY A 67 0.75 -20.48 -6.45
C GLY A 67 -0.45 -19.85 -7.18
N ALA A 68 -0.41 -18.55 -7.48
CA ALA A 68 -1.52 -17.90 -8.19
C ALA A 68 -1.57 -18.33 -9.66
N VAL A 69 -2.77 -18.51 -10.20
CA VAL A 69 -3.00 -18.97 -11.58
C VAL A 69 -3.50 -17.80 -12.43
N VAL A 70 -2.75 -17.46 -13.48
CA VAL A 70 -3.14 -16.40 -14.41
C VAL A 70 -4.40 -16.84 -15.16
N VAL A 71 -5.47 -16.04 -15.13
CA VAL A 71 -6.73 -16.29 -15.84
C VAL A 71 -6.71 -15.68 -17.24
N GLY A 72 -6.06 -14.53 -17.41
CA GLY A 72 -6.03 -13.83 -18.68
C GLY A 72 -5.46 -12.42 -18.58
N LYS A 73 -5.52 -11.72 -19.72
CA LYS A 73 -5.11 -10.33 -19.89
C LYS A 73 -6.32 -9.41 -19.90
N THR A 74 -6.39 -8.50 -18.93
CA THR A 74 -7.54 -7.60 -18.76
C THR A 74 -7.40 -6.32 -19.59
N ASN A 75 -8.55 -5.79 -20.00
CA ASN A 75 -8.65 -4.55 -20.76
C ASN A 75 -8.24 -3.33 -19.92
N LEU A 76 -7.86 -2.26 -20.62
CA LEU A 76 -7.34 -1.02 -20.05
C LEU A 76 -7.65 0.18 -20.96
N ASP A 77 -7.58 1.40 -20.42
CA ASP A 77 -7.39 2.57 -21.29
C ASP A 77 -6.06 2.42 -22.04
N GLN A 78 -6.06 2.65 -23.35
CA GLN A 78 -4.96 2.38 -24.26
C GLN A 78 -3.65 3.04 -23.81
N PHE A 79 -2.55 2.28 -23.84
CA PHE A 79 -1.24 2.64 -23.30
C PHE A 79 -1.31 3.18 -21.87
N ALA A 80 -2.23 2.64 -21.07
CA ALA A 80 -2.53 3.06 -19.70
C ALA A 80 -2.83 4.57 -19.56
N THR A 81 -3.35 5.22 -20.62
CA THR A 81 -3.59 6.67 -20.68
C THR A 81 -5.05 7.02 -20.41
N GLY A 82 -5.44 7.00 -19.14
CA GLY A 82 -6.78 7.41 -18.71
C GLY A 82 -7.10 6.99 -17.28
N LEU A 83 -8.19 7.55 -16.76
CA LEU A 83 -8.80 7.24 -15.47
C LEU A 83 -10.27 6.79 -15.63
N VAL A 84 -10.69 6.46 -16.85
CA VAL A 84 -12.11 6.28 -17.21
C VAL A 84 -12.45 4.85 -17.65
N GLY A 85 -11.51 4.09 -18.20
CA GLY A 85 -11.77 2.71 -18.66
C GLY A 85 -12.56 2.60 -19.96
N THR A 86 -12.68 3.70 -20.71
CA THR A 86 -13.46 3.80 -21.95
C THR A 86 -12.61 4.01 -23.20
N ARG A 87 -11.30 4.25 -23.05
CA ARG A 87 -10.37 4.59 -24.15
C ARG A 87 -9.70 3.34 -24.70
N SER A 88 -10.50 2.36 -25.11
CA SER A 88 -9.99 1.08 -25.63
C SER A 88 -10.71 0.69 -26.91
N PRO A 89 -10.00 0.30 -27.98
CA PRO A 89 -10.61 -0.26 -29.18
C PRO A 89 -11.28 -1.63 -28.91
N TYR A 90 -10.96 -2.28 -27.80
CA TYR A 90 -11.66 -3.50 -27.34
C TYR A 90 -13.01 -3.20 -26.67
N GLY A 91 -13.39 -1.91 -26.59
CA GLY A 91 -14.65 -1.42 -26.05
C GLY A 91 -14.53 -0.92 -24.61
N PRO A 92 -15.47 -0.05 -24.18
CA PRO A 92 -15.49 0.49 -22.83
C PRO A 92 -15.80 -0.61 -21.81
N VAL A 93 -15.14 -0.56 -20.66
CA VAL A 93 -15.43 -1.44 -19.52
C VAL A 93 -16.42 -0.73 -18.60
N PRO A 94 -17.66 -1.23 -18.46
CA PRO A 94 -18.65 -0.62 -17.59
C PRO A 94 -18.37 -0.94 -16.12
N ASP A 95 -18.96 -0.14 -15.22
CA ASP A 95 -19.05 -0.49 -13.80
C ASP A 95 -19.71 -1.86 -13.59
N SER A 96 -19.20 -2.63 -12.63
CA SER A 96 -19.68 -4.00 -12.35
C SER A 96 -21.15 -4.07 -11.91
N ARG A 97 -21.71 -2.98 -11.39
CA ARG A 97 -23.07 -2.93 -10.82
C ARG A 97 -24.01 -2.02 -11.61
N ARG A 98 -23.48 -1.04 -12.34
CA ARG A 98 -24.25 -0.03 -13.09
C ARG A 98 -23.72 0.11 -14.52
N PRO A 99 -24.22 -0.68 -15.48
CA PRO A 99 -23.66 -0.82 -16.82
C PRO A 99 -23.51 0.47 -17.65
N GLU A 100 -24.28 1.51 -17.33
CA GLU A 100 -24.22 2.82 -17.97
C GLU A 100 -23.10 3.74 -17.43
N TYR A 101 -22.46 3.35 -16.33
CA TYR A 101 -21.37 4.07 -15.69
C TYR A 101 -20.01 3.49 -16.04
N ILE A 102 -18.98 4.32 -15.94
CA ILE A 102 -17.61 3.89 -16.16
C ILE A 102 -17.11 2.94 -15.06
N SER A 103 -16.21 2.02 -15.39
CA SER A 103 -15.49 1.23 -14.36
C SER A 103 -14.43 2.04 -13.61
N GLY A 104 -13.96 3.13 -14.22
CA GLY A 104 -12.69 3.77 -13.86
C GLY A 104 -11.53 3.11 -14.58
N GLY A 105 -10.45 3.86 -14.76
CA GLY A 105 -9.27 3.41 -15.51
C GLY A 105 -7.96 3.84 -14.87
N SER A 106 -6.81 3.55 -15.48
CA SER A 106 -6.68 2.76 -16.70
C SER A 106 -6.75 1.25 -16.47
N SER A 107 -6.71 0.75 -15.23
CA SER A 107 -6.78 -0.69 -14.91
C SER A 107 -8.22 -1.21 -14.84
N SER A 108 -9.03 -0.88 -15.84
CA SER A 108 -10.48 -1.07 -15.82
C SER A 108 -10.90 -2.53 -15.73
N GLY A 109 -10.40 -3.38 -16.63
CA GLY A 109 -10.72 -4.80 -16.63
C GLY A 109 -10.22 -5.53 -15.38
N SER A 110 -9.04 -5.15 -14.86
CA SER A 110 -8.51 -5.72 -13.61
C SER A 110 -9.44 -5.49 -12.42
N ALA A 111 -9.93 -4.26 -12.27
CA ALA A 111 -10.82 -3.92 -11.16
C ALA A 111 -12.18 -4.61 -11.29
N VAL A 112 -12.76 -4.62 -12.50
CA VAL A 112 -14.05 -5.27 -12.73
C VAL A 112 -13.96 -6.78 -12.54
N ALA A 113 -12.90 -7.44 -13.02
CA ALA A 113 -12.70 -8.89 -12.83
C ALA A 113 -12.66 -9.29 -11.35
N VAL A 114 -12.06 -8.46 -10.49
CA VAL A 114 -12.07 -8.67 -9.02
C VAL A 114 -13.46 -8.40 -8.45
N ALA A 115 -14.09 -7.31 -8.85
CA ALA A 115 -15.40 -6.91 -8.34
C ALA A 115 -16.54 -7.89 -8.69
N THR A 116 -16.43 -8.58 -9.83
CA THR A 116 -17.38 -9.61 -10.27
C THR A 116 -17.02 -11.03 -9.80
N GLY A 117 -15.86 -11.21 -9.17
CA GLY A 117 -15.37 -12.52 -8.73
C GLY A 117 -14.84 -13.42 -9.85
N GLU A 118 -14.58 -12.86 -11.04
CA GLU A 118 -13.93 -13.59 -12.14
C GLU A 118 -12.43 -13.86 -11.85
N ALA A 119 -11.84 -13.02 -11.00
CA ALA A 119 -10.52 -13.20 -10.40
C ALA A 119 -10.54 -12.83 -8.91
N ASP A 120 -9.66 -13.45 -8.11
CA ASP A 120 -9.54 -13.16 -6.68
C ASP A 120 -8.62 -11.95 -6.43
N ILE A 121 -7.57 -11.83 -7.26
CA ILE A 121 -6.63 -10.73 -7.28
C ILE A 121 -6.36 -10.27 -8.71
N ALA A 122 -5.97 -9.02 -8.88
CA ALA A 122 -5.54 -8.53 -10.17
C ALA A 122 -4.34 -7.61 -10.09
N ILE A 123 -3.40 -7.78 -11.03
CA ILE A 123 -2.36 -6.78 -11.30
C ILE A 123 -2.99 -5.61 -12.06
N GLY A 124 -2.70 -4.41 -11.58
CA GLY A 124 -2.90 -3.15 -12.28
C GLY A 124 -1.59 -2.38 -12.39
N THR A 125 -1.68 -1.17 -12.96
CA THR A 125 -0.58 -0.19 -12.96
C THR A 125 -1.12 1.17 -12.58
N ASP A 126 -0.30 2.02 -11.96
CA ASP A 126 -0.70 3.34 -11.48
C ASP A 126 0.43 4.36 -11.62
N THR A 127 0.21 5.33 -12.52
CA THR A 127 0.99 6.57 -12.63
C THR A 127 0.33 7.72 -11.87
N ALA A 128 -1.01 7.80 -11.99
CA ALA A 128 -1.79 9.00 -11.66
C ALA A 128 -3.18 8.68 -11.10
N GLY A 129 -3.47 7.41 -10.79
CA GLY A 129 -4.75 6.98 -10.22
C GLY A 129 -5.21 5.62 -10.70
N SER A 130 -4.53 5.01 -11.67
CA SER A 130 -5.01 3.81 -12.36
C SER A 130 -5.09 2.53 -11.52
N GLY A 131 -4.50 2.51 -10.33
CA GLY A 131 -4.65 1.47 -9.30
C GLY A 131 -5.61 1.85 -8.18
N ARG A 132 -6.14 3.09 -8.20
CA ARG A 132 -6.93 3.69 -7.11
C ARG A 132 -8.34 4.03 -7.56
N VAL A 133 -8.51 4.80 -8.63
CA VAL A 133 -9.83 5.19 -9.17
C VAL A 133 -10.70 3.96 -9.43
N PRO A 134 -10.24 2.92 -10.16
CA PRO A 134 -11.06 1.73 -10.37
C PRO A 134 -11.39 1.01 -9.05
N ALA A 135 -10.46 0.96 -8.07
CA ALA A 135 -10.75 0.34 -6.77
C ALA A 135 -11.90 1.05 -6.05
N GLY A 136 -11.84 2.39 -5.98
CA GLY A 136 -12.86 3.19 -5.32
C GLY A 136 -14.23 3.10 -5.98
N LEU A 137 -14.29 3.08 -7.32
CA LEU A 137 -15.55 2.97 -8.07
C LEU A 137 -16.13 1.56 -8.02
N GLN A 138 -15.29 0.53 -7.93
CA GLN A 138 -15.74 -0.86 -7.90
C GLN A 138 -16.00 -1.40 -6.48
N GLY A 139 -15.69 -0.61 -5.45
CA GLY A 139 -15.86 -1.02 -4.05
C GLY A 139 -14.93 -2.18 -3.68
N ILE A 140 -13.67 -2.12 -4.12
CA ILE A 140 -12.62 -3.10 -3.82
C ILE A 140 -11.37 -2.40 -3.27
N VAL A 141 -10.38 -3.16 -2.84
CA VAL A 141 -9.09 -2.65 -2.37
C VAL A 141 -8.14 -2.45 -3.54
N GLY A 142 -7.36 -1.38 -3.52
CA GLY A 142 -6.23 -1.13 -4.43
C GLY A 142 -4.98 -0.69 -3.66
N ILE A 143 -3.91 -1.47 -3.70
CA ILE A 143 -2.62 -1.12 -3.09
C ILE A 143 -1.68 -0.57 -4.16
N LYS A 144 -1.22 0.67 -3.96
CA LYS A 144 -0.18 1.32 -4.76
C LYS A 144 1.08 1.49 -3.91
N PRO A 145 2.14 0.71 -4.14
CA PRO A 145 3.34 0.77 -3.32
C PRO A 145 4.12 2.07 -3.54
N THR A 146 5.06 2.37 -2.65
CA THR A 146 6.10 3.40 -2.87
C THR A 146 6.76 3.24 -4.24
N VAL A 147 7.01 4.35 -4.94
CA VAL A 147 7.59 4.31 -6.29
C VAL A 147 8.97 3.63 -6.26
N GLY A 148 9.15 2.62 -7.12
CA GLY A 148 10.41 1.92 -7.33
C GLY A 148 10.73 0.78 -6.35
N VAL A 149 9.88 0.47 -5.36
CA VAL A 149 10.13 -0.67 -4.42
C VAL A 149 9.69 -2.02 -5.01
N ILE A 150 8.79 -2.01 -5.99
CA ILE A 150 8.37 -3.17 -6.77
C ILE A 150 8.85 -2.97 -8.21
N SER A 151 9.33 -4.04 -8.84
CA SER A 151 9.83 -4.01 -10.21
C SER A 151 8.73 -3.67 -11.22
N THR A 152 9.06 -2.81 -12.17
CA THR A 152 8.23 -2.49 -13.35
C THR A 152 8.78 -3.15 -14.63
N GLN A 153 9.76 -4.04 -14.52
CA GLN A 153 10.27 -4.79 -15.67
C GLN A 153 9.16 -5.64 -16.29
N GLY A 154 9.08 -5.65 -17.63
CA GLY A 154 8.00 -6.34 -18.36
C GLY A 154 6.66 -5.60 -18.30
N VAL A 155 6.67 -4.30 -17.98
CA VAL A 155 5.51 -3.42 -18.08
C VAL A 155 5.72 -2.47 -19.26
N VAL A 156 4.73 -2.35 -20.15
CA VAL A 156 4.72 -1.29 -21.17
C VAL A 156 4.53 0.05 -20.45
N PRO A 157 5.52 0.97 -20.50
CA PRO A 157 5.50 2.17 -19.67
C PRO A 157 4.44 3.17 -20.14
N ALA A 158 3.94 3.96 -19.20
CA ALA A 158 3.08 5.11 -19.47
C ALA A 158 3.79 6.41 -19.09
N CYS A 159 4.36 6.47 -17.88
CA CYS A 159 5.37 7.46 -17.51
C CYS A 159 6.40 6.74 -16.62
N GLU A 160 7.45 6.23 -17.24
CA GLU A 160 8.40 5.28 -16.61
C GLU A 160 8.92 5.75 -15.25
N SER A 161 9.21 7.05 -15.07
CA SER A 161 9.74 7.57 -13.81
C SER A 161 8.75 7.59 -12.65
N TYR A 162 7.45 7.45 -12.93
CA TYR A 162 6.36 7.50 -11.96
C TYR A 162 5.52 6.22 -11.92
N ASP A 163 5.77 5.23 -12.77
CA ASP A 163 4.92 4.05 -12.84
C ASP A 163 5.10 3.12 -11.63
N CYS A 164 3.97 2.59 -11.15
CA CYS A 164 3.92 1.56 -10.11
C CYS A 164 3.07 0.39 -10.61
N VAL A 165 3.48 -0.85 -10.30
CA VAL A 165 2.59 -2.02 -10.36
C VAL A 165 1.73 -2.05 -9.10
N THR A 166 0.43 -2.33 -9.25
CA THR A 166 -0.55 -2.32 -8.15
C THR A 166 -1.27 -3.65 -8.04
N ILE A 167 -1.86 -3.92 -6.87
CA ILE A 167 -2.74 -5.07 -6.64
C ILE A 167 -4.15 -4.61 -6.31
N PHE A 168 -5.13 -5.23 -6.96
CA PHE A 168 -6.52 -5.20 -6.56
C PHE A 168 -6.93 -6.51 -5.88
N ALA A 169 -7.78 -6.43 -4.86
CA ALA A 169 -8.45 -7.58 -4.27
C ALA A 169 -9.77 -7.17 -3.60
N ALA A 170 -10.63 -8.14 -3.31
CA ALA A 170 -11.91 -7.88 -2.63
C ALA A 170 -11.76 -7.48 -1.15
N SER A 171 -10.63 -7.79 -0.50
CA SER A 171 -10.36 -7.49 0.91
C SER A 171 -8.92 -7.01 1.13
N LEU A 172 -8.67 -6.30 2.24
CA LEU A 172 -7.32 -5.88 2.61
C LEU A 172 -6.41 -7.08 2.85
N ALA A 173 -6.88 -8.13 3.51
CA ALA A 173 -6.10 -9.34 3.78
C ALA A 173 -5.65 -10.05 2.49
N THR A 174 -6.54 -10.19 1.51
CA THR A 174 -6.18 -10.78 0.22
C THR A 174 -5.19 -9.89 -0.54
N ALA A 175 -5.40 -8.57 -0.55
CA ALA A 175 -4.47 -7.63 -1.17
C ALA A 175 -3.10 -7.66 -0.49
N ASN A 176 -3.07 -7.77 0.85
CA ASN A 176 -1.86 -7.86 1.66
C ASN A 176 -1.04 -9.11 1.32
N GLY A 177 -1.67 -10.29 1.31
CA GLY A 177 -1.02 -11.55 0.94
C GLY A 177 -0.47 -11.54 -0.49
N ALA A 178 -1.23 -10.99 -1.43
CA ALA A 178 -0.80 -10.85 -2.82
C ALA A 178 0.36 -9.86 -2.99
N MET A 179 0.32 -8.71 -2.31
CA MET A 179 1.45 -7.77 -2.29
C MET A 179 2.68 -8.39 -1.65
N ALA A 180 2.53 -9.16 -0.55
CA ALA A 180 3.64 -9.84 0.11
C ALA A 180 4.29 -10.88 -0.82
N ALA A 181 3.51 -11.64 -1.60
CA ALA A 181 4.06 -12.54 -2.61
C ALA A 181 4.74 -11.76 -3.77
N MET A 182 4.06 -10.74 -4.31
CA MET A 182 4.59 -9.90 -5.39
C MET A 182 5.89 -9.17 -5.00
N SER A 183 6.08 -8.90 -3.70
CA SER A 183 7.25 -8.20 -3.17
C SER A 183 8.59 -8.90 -3.39
N ALA A 184 8.58 -10.21 -3.67
CA ALA A 184 9.74 -10.95 -4.14
C ALA A 184 10.32 -10.38 -5.46
N ALA A 185 9.49 -9.69 -6.26
CA ALA A 185 9.91 -8.90 -7.40
C ALA A 185 10.35 -7.48 -6.98
N SER A 186 11.39 -7.41 -6.15
CA SER A 186 11.91 -6.13 -5.64
C SER A 186 12.37 -5.21 -6.77
N GLY A 187 12.02 -3.94 -6.66
CA GLY A 187 12.45 -2.89 -7.58
C GLY A 187 13.85 -2.34 -7.23
N PRO A 188 14.32 -1.32 -7.98
CA PRO A 188 15.65 -0.75 -7.78
C PRO A 188 15.78 0.06 -6.48
N ARG A 189 14.67 0.47 -5.85
CA ARG A 189 14.68 1.31 -4.65
C ARG A 189 14.65 0.46 -3.39
N LEU A 190 15.70 0.60 -2.58
CA LEU A 190 15.81 -0.09 -1.29
C LEU A 190 15.02 0.62 -0.19
N TRP A 191 14.54 -0.17 0.77
CA TRP A 191 13.86 0.31 1.96
C TRP A 191 14.86 0.96 2.94
N PRO A 192 14.58 2.18 3.45
CA PRO A 192 15.42 2.84 4.43
C PRO A 192 15.49 2.07 5.76
N ALA A 193 16.63 2.18 6.44
CA ALA A 193 16.84 1.55 7.74
C ALA A 193 15.94 2.11 8.86
N ASN A 194 15.27 3.25 8.62
CA ASN A 194 14.34 3.91 9.54
C ASN A 194 12.87 3.79 9.09
N THR A 195 12.54 2.85 8.20
CA THR A 195 11.17 2.55 7.78
C THR A 195 10.27 2.32 9.00
N ARG A 196 9.10 2.96 9.02
CA ARG A 196 8.07 2.71 10.03
C ARG A 196 7.32 1.44 9.66
N LEU A 197 7.24 0.52 10.62
CA LEU A 197 6.62 -0.79 10.40
C LEU A 197 5.14 -0.81 10.78
N ALA A 198 4.64 0.22 11.49
CA ALA A 198 3.24 0.37 11.84
C ALA A 198 2.85 1.85 12.00
N ALA A 199 1.55 2.13 11.84
CA ALA A 199 0.94 3.37 12.33
C ALA A 199 1.04 3.44 13.87
N PRO A 200 1.10 4.65 14.46
CA PRO A 200 1.07 4.78 15.91
C PRO A 200 -0.34 4.43 16.44
N PRO A 201 -0.50 4.07 17.72
CA PRO A 201 -1.80 3.69 18.28
C PRO A 201 -2.91 4.73 18.11
N GLN A 202 -2.55 6.01 18.07
CA GLN A 202 -3.45 7.14 17.80
C GLN A 202 -2.89 7.94 16.62
N PRO A 203 -3.14 7.53 15.37
CA PRO A 203 -2.60 8.21 14.21
C PRO A 203 -3.22 9.60 14.04
N THR A 204 -2.44 10.51 13.46
CA THR A 204 -2.91 11.80 12.98
C THR A 204 -3.12 11.74 11.47
N VAL A 205 -4.35 11.93 11.01
CA VAL A 205 -4.70 11.88 9.59
C VAL A 205 -5.12 13.26 9.10
N ALA A 206 -4.41 13.76 8.09
CA ALA A 206 -4.78 14.97 7.39
C ALA A 206 -5.96 14.73 6.45
N VAL A 207 -6.87 15.68 6.35
CA VAL A 207 -7.95 15.72 5.35
C VAL A 207 -7.95 17.06 4.64
N PRO A 208 -8.38 17.13 3.37
CA PRO A 208 -8.53 18.41 2.68
C PRO A 208 -9.57 19.31 3.36
N ARG A 209 -9.22 20.56 3.63
CA ARG A 209 -10.19 21.57 4.08
C ARG A 209 -11.25 21.84 3.02
N GLU A 210 -10.80 21.93 1.77
CA GLU A 210 -11.66 22.11 0.59
C GLU A 210 -11.61 20.86 -0.27
N LEU A 211 -12.77 20.49 -0.82
CA LEU A 211 -12.96 19.28 -1.62
C LEU A 211 -13.38 19.68 -3.05
N PRO A 212 -12.45 20.21 -3.87
CA PRO A 212 -12.77 20.69 -5.20
C PRO A 212 -13.35 19.58 -6.08
N ALA A 213 -14.33 19.95 -6.92
CA ALA A 213 -15.04 19.07 -7.84
C ALA A 213 -15.79 17.88 -7.21
N LEU A 214 -15.78 17.71 -5.88
CA LEU A 214 -16.46 16.61 -5.21
C LEU A 214 -17.98 16.81 -5.29
N ASP A 215 -18.69 15.82 -5.79
CA ASP A 215 -20.15 15.81 -5.78
C ASP A 215 -20.71 15.90 -4.34
N LYS A 216 -21.88 16.51 -4.16
CA LYS A 216 -22.46 16.72 -2.82
C LYS A 216 -22.78 15.41 -2.09
N VAL A 217 -23.28 14.39 -2.80
CA VAL A 217 -23.60 13.08 -2.20
C VAL A 217 -22.30 12.37 -1.82
N TRP A 218 -21.26 12.51 -2.66
CA TRP A 218 -19.92 12.00 -2.40
C TRP A 218 -19.25 12.70 -1.22
N GLY A 219 -19.47 14.01 -1.07
CA GLY A 219 -19.06 14.79 0.09
C GLY A 219 -19.62 14.24 1.40
N ASN A 220 -20.90 13.89 1.44
CA ASN A 220 -21.50 13.27 2.63
C ASN A 220 -20.87 11.90 2.95
N ALA A 221 -20.61 11.08 1.93
CA ALA A 221 -19.96 9.78 2.11
C ALA A 221 -18.51 9.92 2.61
N PHE A 222 -17.77 10.91 2.10
CA PHE A 222 -16.43 11.24 2.58
C PHE A 222 -16.44 11.68 4.05
N GLN A 223 -17.33 12.60 4.42
CA GLN A 223 -17.47 13.05 5.81
C GLN A 223 -17.83 11.88 6.74
N ALA A 224 -18.71 10.96 6.32
CA ALA A 224 -19.02 9.77 7.08
C ALA A 224 -17.78 8.86 7.29
N ALA A 225 -16.88 8.76 6.32
CA ALA A 225 -15.62 8.04 6.48
C ALA A 225 -14.66 8.73 7.47
N VAL A 226 -14.57 10.07 7.42
CA VAL A 226 -13.78 10.86 8.37
C VAL A 226 -14.32 10.69 9.81
N GLU A 227 -15.64 10.70 10.00
CA GLU A 227 -16.25 10.48 11.32
C GLU A 227 -15.99 9.07 11.86
N ARG A 228 -15.94 8.03 11.00
CA ARG A 228 -15.55 6.68 11.44
C ARG A 228 -14.12 6.65 11.99
N LEU A 229 -13.18 7.35 11.35
CA LEU A 229 -11.81 7.46 11.86
C LEU A 229 -11.76 8.22 13.19
N ARG A 230 -12.49 9.34 13.34
CA ARG A 230 -12.60 10.05 14.62
C ARG A 230 -13.11 9.12 15.72
N ALA A 231 -14.15 8.34 15.44
CA ALA A 231 -14.71 7.38 16.39
C ALA A 231 -13.72 6.25 16.74
N ALA A 232 -12.80 5.90 15.84
CA ALA A 232 -11.72 4.96 16.08
C ALA A 232 -10.51 5.55 16.84
N GLY A 233 -10.60 6.80 17.31
CA GLY A 233 -9.53 7.46 18.08
C GLY A 233 -8.45 8.14 17.23
N VAL A 234 -8.69 8.31 15.93
CA VAL A 234 -7.78 9.01 15.02
C VAL A 234 -7.92 10.52 15.18
N THR A 235 -6.79 11.22 15.30
CA THR A 235 -6.76 12.69 15.29
C THR A 235 -6.88 13.19 13.86
N ILE A 236 -7.91 14.00 13.56
CA ILE A 236 -8.10 14.58 12.22
C ILE A 236 -7.61 16.02 12.21
N VAL A 237 -6.77 16.35 11.23
CA VAL A 237 -6.30 17.72 10.96
C VAL A 237 -6.66 18.14 9.54
N GLU A 238 -6.94 19.42 9.33
CA GLU A 238 -7.25 19.93 7.99
C GLU A 238 -6.04 20.57 7.33
N ILE A 239 -5.84 20.28 6.05
CA ILE A 239 -4.76 20.86 5.23
C ILE A 239 -5.31 21.54 3.97
N ASP A 240 -4.49 22.40 3.38
CA ASP A 240 -4.73 22.97 2.06
C ASP A 240 -4.12 22.09 0.97
N LEU A 241 -4.93 21.68 -0.01
CA LEU A 241 -4.48 20.89 -1.15
C LEU A 241 -3.93 21.74 -2.31
N ALA A 242 -3.92 23.07 -2.23
CA ALA A 242 -3.51 23.93 -3.34
C ALA A 242 -2.14 23.55 -3.96
N PRO A 243 -1.06 23.24 -3.19
CA PRO A 243 0.22 22.85 -3.78
C PRO A 243 0.16 21.47 -4.46
N PHE A 244 -0.63 20.55 -3.91
CA PHE A 244 -0.88 19.22 -4.49
C PHE A 244 -1.59 19.33 -5.84
N LEU A 245 -2.65 20.14 -5.91
CA LEU A 245 -3.42 20.37 -7.12
C LEU A 245 -2.63 21.13 -8.18
N ALA A 246 -1.76 22.07 -7.77
CA ALA A 246 -0.85 22.76 -8.68
C ALA A 246 0.14 21.79 -9.33
N ALA A 247 0.73 20.87 -8.56
CA ALA A 247 1.65 19.86 -9.10
C ALA A 247 0.92 18.86 -10.01
N ALA A 248 -0.30 18.46 -9.64
CA ALA A 248 -1.14 17.57 -10.46
C ALA A 248 -1.38 18.12 -11.87
N LYS A 249 -1.50 19.45 -12.05
CA LYS A 249 -1.66 20.07 -13.38
C LYS A 249 -0.43 19.87 -14.27
N LEU A 250 0.78 19.91 -13.70
CA LEU A 250 2.03 19.75 -14.44
C LEU A 250 2.17 18.38 -15.11
N LEU A 251 1.45 17.36 -14.62
CA LEU A 251 1.45 16.02 -15.21
C LEU A 251 0.90 16.00 -16.65
N TYR A 252 -0.13 16.80 -16.93
CA TYR A 252 -0.84 16.80 -18.23
C TYR A 252 -0.75 18.14 -18.96
N GLU A 253 -0.69 19.27 -18.25
CA GLU A 253 -0.54 20.62 -18.83
C GLU A 253 0.94 21.05 -18.94
N GLY A 254 1.83 20.35 -18.25
CA GLY A 254 3.27 20.57 -18.26
C GLY A 254 4.02 19.63 -19.21
N ALA A 255 5.34 19.65 -19.12
CA ALA A 255 6.25 18.86 -19.93
C ALA A 255 6.44 17.42 -19.46
N LEU A 256 5.85 17.02 -18.32
CA LEU A 256 5.93 15.64 -17.83
C LEU A 256 5.22 14.64 -18.76
N VAL A 257 4.24 15.10 -19.52
CA VAL A 257 3.55 14.30 -20.55
C VAL A 257 4.51 13.77 -21.64
N SER A 258 5.70 14.37 -21.79
CA SER A 258 6.75 13.86 -22.70
C SER A 258 7.20 12.43 -22.38
N GLU A 259 7.03 11.93 -21.16
CA GLU A 259 7.33 10.53 -20.84
C GLU A 259 6.38 9.55 -21.54
N ARG A 260 5.13 9.97 -21.83
CA ARG A 260 4.20 9.16 -22.64
C ARG A 260 4.67 9.05 -24.08
N TYR A 261 5.18 10.15 -24.64
CA TYR A 261 5.77 10.14 -25.98
C TYR A 261 7.03 9.28 -26.01
N ALA A 262 7.90 9.39 -25.00
CA ALA A 262 9.09 8.56 -24.89
C ALA A 262 8.75 7.06 -24.83
N ALA A 263 7.63 6.70 -24.20
CA ALA A 263 7.19 5.30 -24.08
C ALA A 263 6.64 4.72 -25.40
N VAL A 264 5.72 5.42 -26.07
CA VAL A 264 4.95 4.85 -27.21
C VAL A 264 4.71 5.83 -28.35
N GLY A 265 5.21 7.06 -28.28
CA GLY A 265 4.96 8.11 -29.26
C GLY A 265 5.49 7.80 -30.65
N GLU A 266 6.71 7.25 -30.75
CA GLU A 266 7.29 6.85 -32.03
C GLU A 266 6.45 5.76 -32.72
N PHE A 267 5.92 4.81 -31.95
CA PHE A 267 5.02 3.79 -32.47
C PHE A 267 3.72 4.40 -32.99
N ILE A 268 3.08 5.28 -32.21
CA ILE A 268 1.83 5.96 -32.60
C ILE A 268 2.02 6.73 -33.91
N ASP A 269 3.09 7.51 -34.01
CA ASP A 269 3.35 8.35 -35.18
C ASP A 269 3.68 7.51 -36.44
N ALA A 270 4.33 6.35 -36.27
CA ALA A 270 4.65 5.45 -37.36
C ALA A 270 3.46 4.61 -37.82
N ASN A 271 2.39 4.50 -37.03
CA ASN A 271 1.24 3.62 -37.27
C ASN A 271 -0.10 4.38 -37.25
N PRO A 272 -0.32 5.39 -38.11
CA PRO A 272 -1.55 6.18 -38.13
C PRO A 272 -2.82 5.37 -38.52
N GLY A 273 -2.65 4.15 -39.04
CA GLY A 273 -3.74 3.23 -39.37
C GLY A 273 -4.06 2.20 -38.28
N ALA A 274 -3.31 2.18 -37.17
CA ALA A 274 -3.61 1.30 -36.04
C ALA A 274 -4.92 1.71 -35.34
N ALA A 275 -5.51 0.80 -34.57
CA ALA A 275 -6.72 1.06 -33.80
C ALA A 275 -6.41 1.94 -32.56
N LEU A 276 -6.01 3.19 -32.81
CA LEU A 276 -5.65 4.16 -31.79
C LEU A 276 -6.90 4.86 -31.25
N ASP A 277 -7.00 4.99 -29.93
CA ASP A 277 -7.97 5.90 -29.32
C ASP A 277 -7.59 7.35 -29.69
N PRO A 278 -8.50 8.14 -30.28
CA PRO A 278 -8.17 9.49 -30.76
C PRO A 278 -7.69 10.42 -29.64
N THR A 279 -8.22 10.27 -28.42
CA THR A 279 -7.82 11.09 -27.27
C THR A 279 -6.43 10.72 -26.80
N VAL A 280 -6.13 9.42 -26.72
CA VAL A 280 -4.79 8.92 -26.36
C VAL A 280 -3.76 9.36 -27.40
N ALA A 281 -4.03 9.16 -28.69
CA ALA A 281 -3.13 9.59 -29.76
C ALA A 281 -2.86 11.10 -29.72
N GLN A 282 -3.90 11.93 -29.51
CA GLN A 282 -3.76 13.37 -29.37
C GLN A 282 -2.87 13.76 -28.17
N ILE A 283 -3.07 13.12 -27.01
CA ILE A 283 -2.28 13.40 -25.80
C ILE A 283 -0.81 13.02 -26.02
N VAL A 284 -0.54 11.83 -26.57
CA VAL A 284 0.83 11.32 -26.73
C VAL A 284 1.57 12.10 -27.81
N SER A 285 1.03 12.19 -29.03
CA SER A 285 1.71 12.89 -30.14
C SER A 285 1.82 14.39 -29.88
N GLY A 286 0.90 14.99 -29.11
CA GLY A 286 0.99 16.39 -28.66
C GLY A 286 2.22 16.69 -27.80
N ALA A 287 2.86 15.67 -27.23
CA ALA A 287 4.05 15.81 -26.39
C ALA A 287 5.39 15.71 -27.16
N ARG A 288 5.35 15.44 -28.47
CA ARG A 288 6.53 15.21 -29.34
C ARG A 288 7.56 16.33 -29.28
N ASP A 289 7.10 17.56 -29.49
CA ASP A 289 7.97 18.72 -29.73
C ASP A 289 8.17 19.59 -28.48
N ILE A 290 7.98 19.02 -27.28
CA ILE A 290 8.19 19.73 -26.01
C ILE A 290 9.70 19.91 -25.77
N PRO A 291 10.21 21.16 -25.65
CA PRO A 291 11.63 21.39 -25.43
C PRO A 291 12.12 20.87 -24.06
N ALA A 292 13.29 20.25 -24.02
CA ALA A 292 13.87 19.66 -22.81
C ALA A 292 13.96 20.64 -21.61
N HIS A 293 14.20 21.93 -21.85
CA HIS A 293 14.26 22.93 -20.77
C HIS A 293 12.91 23.11 -20.05
N ARG A 294 11.77 22.86 -20.71
CA ARG A 294 10.45 22.87 -20.07
C ARG A 294 10.32 21.70 -19.10
N LEU A 295 10.78 20.51 -19.48
CA LEU A 295 10.80 19.34 -18.60
C LEU A 295 11.66 19.59 -17.35
N VAL A 296 12.85 20.17 -17.52
CA VAL A 296 13.72 20.53 -16.39
C VAL A 296 13.04 21.53 -15.46
N ARG A 297 12.40 22.58 -16.01
CA ARG A 297 11.67 23.58 -15.24
C ARG A 297 10.48 22.98 -14.49
N ASP A 298 9.68 22.17 -15.16
CA ASP A 298 8.46 21.60 -14.57
C ASP A 298 8.80 20.56 -13.50
N ARG A 299 9.90 19.79 -13.65
CA ARG A 299 10.43 18.93 -12.58
C ARG A 299 10.90 19.72 -11.36
N ALA A 300 11.57 20.86 -11.57
CA ALA A 300 11.96 21.74 -10.48
C ALA A 300 10.75 22.35 -9.76
N GLU A 301 9.69 22.70 -10.50
CA GLU A 301 8.45 23.20 -9.92
C GLU A 301 7.69 22.12 -9.15
N VAL A 302 7.63 20.88 -9.65
CA VAL A 302 7.09 19.75 -8.89
C VAL A 302 7.86 19.56 -7.57
N GLN A 303 9.18 19.64 -7.59
CA GLN A 303 9.98 19.54 -6.37
C GLN A 303 9.64 20.66 -5.37
N ARG A 304 9.56 21.92 -5.84
CA ARG A 304 9.20 23.06 -5.00
C ARG A 304 7.81 22.89 -4.36
N LEU A 305 6.82 22.50 -5.17
CA LEU A 305 5.45 22.24 -4.72
C LEU A 305 5.35 21.04 -3.79
N ARG A 306 6.16 20.00 -4.02
CA ARG A 306 6.28 18.85 -3.12
C ARG A 306 6.80 19.30 -1.76
N ASP A 307 7.86 20.08 -1.71
CA ASP A 307 8.43 20.55 -0.44
C ASP A 307 7.42 21.40 0.34
N GLU A 308 6.68 22.27 -0.35
CA GLU A 308 5.58 23.06 0.21
C GLU A 308 4.44 22.18 0.76
N ALA A 309 3.93 21.25 -0.05
CA ALA A 309 2.88 20.31 0.32
C ALA A 309 3.27 19.42 1.51
N MET A 310 4.46 18.82 1.45
CA MET A 310 4.92 17.89 2.48
C MET A 310 5.18 18.59 3.81
N ALA A 311 5.52 19.89 3.80
CA ALA A 311 5.59 20.69 5.01
C ALA A 311 4.20 20.86 5.67
N THR A 312 3.11 20.96 4.90
CA THR A 312 1.75 21.02 5.47
C THR A 312 1.30 19.69 6.09
N LEU A 313 1.90 18.57 5.67
CA LEU A 313 1.68 17.26 6.26
C LEU A 313 2.56 17.00 7.48
N ALA A 314 3.43 17.94 7.89
CA ALA A 314 4.27 17.75 9.06
C ALA A 314 3.43 17.46 10.31
N GLY A 315 3.74 16.35 11.00
CA GLY A 315 2.98 15.88 12.16
C GLY A 315 1.77 15.00 11.84
N ALA A 316 1.34 14.90 10.58
CA ALA A 316 0.37 13.90 10.15
C ALA A 316 1.08 12.62 9.67
N ASP A 317 0.49 11.47 9.99
CA ASP A 317 0.93 10.13 9.56
C ASP A 317 0.52 9.83 8.12
N ALA A 318 -0.67 10.30 7.72
CA ALA A 318 -1.22 10.10 6.39
C ALA A 318 -2.14 11.25 5.97
N LEU A 319 -2.47 11.29 4.68
CA LEU A 319 -3.49 12.13 4.07
C LEU A 319 -4.63 11.23 3.57
N LEU A 320 -5.86 11.48 4.03
CA LEU A 320 -7.05 10.81 3.51
C LEU A 320 -7.75 11.71 2.50
N VAL A 321 -8.01 11.16 1.31
CA VAL A 321 -8.77 11.85 0.25
C VAL A 321 -9.91 10.97 -0.27
N PRO A 322 -10.99 11.55 -0.84
CA PRO A 322 -11.88 10.79 -1.70
C PRO A 322 -11.07 10.17 -2.84
N THR A 323 -11.33 8.91 -3.19
CA THR A 323 -10.58 8.25 -4.28
C THR A 323 -10.89 8.88 -5.64
N ALA A 324 -12.13 9.33 -5.84
CA ALA A 324 -12.58 10.06 -7.02
C ALA A 324 -13.60 11.14 -6.60
N PRO A 325 -13.77 12.21 -7.39
CA PRO A 325 -14.72 13.28 -7.08
C PRO A 325 -16.18 12.97 -7.46
N LEU A 326 -16.40 12.06 -8.41
CA LEU A 326 -17.71 11.68 -8.93
C LEU A 326 -17.64 10.30 -9.61
N HIS A 327 -18.78 9.81 -10.09
CA HIS A 327 -18.86 8.61 -10.94
C HIS A 327 -19.65 8.92 -12.22
N PRO A 328 -18.97 9.27 -13.31
CA PRO A 328 -19.62 9.67 -14.55
C PRO A 328 -20.20 8.49 -15.34
N THR A 329 -21.18 8.78 -16.19
CA THR A 329 -21.66 7.82 -17.19
C THR A 329 -20.67 7.68 -18.34
N ILE A 330 -20.73 6.57 -19.07
CA ILE A 330 -19.94 6.37 -20.29
C ILE A 330 -20.27 7.47 -21.32
N GLU A 331 -21.55 7.86 -21.43
CA GLU A 331 -22.00 8.94 -22.32
C GLU A 331 -21.39 10.30 -21.94
N GLN A 332 -21.31 10.63 -20.65
CA GLN A 332 -20.66 11.85 -20.18
C GLN A 332 -19.18 11.89 -20.54
N VAL A 333 -18.48 10.77 -20.42
CA VAL A 333 -17.07 10.66 -20.85
C VAL A 333 -16.94 10.80 -22.36
N GLN A 334 -17.86 10.25 -23.15
CA GLN A 334 -17.83 10.42 -24.61
C GLN A 334 -18.09 11.88 -25.04
N ALA A 335 -18.93 12.60 -24.30
CA ALA A 335 -19.23 14.01 -24.57
C ALA A 335 -18.07 14.95 -24.22
N ASP A 336 -17.30 14.64 -23.16
CA ASP A 336 -16.11 15.39 -22.75
C ASP A 336 -14.98 14.44 -22.28
N PRO A 337 -14.25 13.81 -23.22
CA PRO A 337 -13.28 12.77 -22.90
C PRO A 337 -12.06 13.29 -22.15
N ILE A 338 -11.74 14.58 -22.26
CA ILE A 338 -10.57 15.18 -21.61
C ILE A 338 -10.96 15.77 -20.25
N GLY A 339 -12.01 16.60 -20.19
CA GLY A 339 -12.40 17.31 -18.97
C GLY A 339 -12.94 16.38 -17.89
N VAL A 340 -13.74 15.37 -18.23
CA VAL A 340 -14.21 14.36 -17.26
C VAL A 340 -13.01 13.57 -16.70
N ASN A 341 -12.10 13.13 -17.57
CA ASN A 341 -10.89 12.42 -17.14
C ASN A 341 -10.00 13.28 -16.24
N ALA A 342 -9.82 14.56 -16.56
CA ALA A 342 -9.07 15.49 -15.73
C ALA A 342 -9.72 15.65 -14.35
N THR A 343 -11.05 15.74 -14.30
CA THR A 343 -11.81 15.80 -13.05
C THR A 343 -11.59 14.52 -12.21
N MET A 344 -11.66 13.33 -12.82
CA MET A 344 -11.40 12.06 -12.12
C MET A 344 -10.02 12.00 -11.46
N GLY A 345 -9.02 12.72 -11.98
CA GLY A 345 -7.65 12.77 -11.45
C GLY A 345 -7.40 13.76 -10.30
N THR A 346 -8.43 14.50 -9.84
CA THR A 346 -8.30 15.58 -8.84
C THR A 346 -7.53 15.15 -7.59
N TYR A 347 -7.82 13.95 -7.07
CA TYR A 347 -7.25 13.46 -5.80
C TYR A 347 -6.11 12.43 -5.97
N THR A 348 -5.70 12.15 -7.22
CA THR A 348 -4.79 11.02 -7.50
C THR A 348 -3.50 11.43 -8.21
N ASN A 349 -3.55 12.46 -9.08
CA ASN A 349 -2.46 12.84 -9.99
C ASN A 349 -1.16 13.25 -9.29
N PHE A 350 -1.24 13.82 -8.08
CA PHE A 350 -0.06 14.30 -7.34
C PHE A 350 0.68 13.19 -6.60
N CYS A 351 0.07 12.00 -6.40
CA CYS A 351 0.60 10.97 -5.51
C CYS A 351 2.03 10.53 -5.89
N ASN A 352 2.26 10.09 -7.13
CA ASN A 352 3.58 9.64 -7.55
C ASN A 352 4.52 10.82 -7.81
N LEU A 353 3.97 11.97 -8.25
CA LEU A 353 4.74 13.22 -8.33
C LEU A 353 5.29 13.67 -6.98
N PHE A 354 4.66 13.28 -5.87
CA PHE A 354 5.11 13.57 -4.51
C PHE A 354 5.75 12.37 -3.81
N ASP A 355 5.98 11.29 -4.55
CA ASP A 355 6.58 10.06 -4.04
C ASP A 355 5.81 9.46 -2.84
N LEU A 356 4.47 9.56 -2.88
CA LEU A 356 3.58 8.98 -1.88
C LEU A 356 3.24 7.53 -2.24
N CYS A 357 3.05 6.69 -1.22
CA CYS A 357 2.38 5.39 -1.33
C CYS A 357 0.88 5.53 -1.01
N ALA A 358 0.08 4.55 -1.41
CA ALA A 358 -1.36 4.64 -1.25
C ALA A 358 -2.08 3.31 -1.05
N VAL A 359 -3.15 3.33 -0.26
CA VAL A 359 -4.13 2.23 -0.16
C VAL A 359 -5.52 2.81 -0.38
N ALA A 360 -6.15 2.45 -1.50
CA ALA A 360 -7.55 2.74 -1.79
C ALA A 360 -8.43 1.64 -1.21
N VAL A 361 -9.47 2.02 -0.47
CA VAL A 361 -10.41 1.09 0.18
C VAL A 361 -11.86 1.52 0.01
N PRO A 362 -12.81 0.58 0.07
CA PRO A 362 -14.22 0.88 0.15
C PRO A 362 -14.54 1.68 1.42
N ALA A 363 -15.44 2.64 1.31
CA ALA A 363 -15.86 3.50 2.42
C ALA A 363 -17.38 3.68 2.51
N GLY A 364 -18.14 2.75 1.92
CA GLY A 364 -19.60 2.74 1.88
C GLY A 364 -20.13 3.06 0.49
N THR A 365 -21.26 3.74 0.42
CA THR A 365 -21.90 4.15 -0.84
C THR A 365 -22.18 5.65 -0.88
N ALA A 366 -22.25 6.20 -2.09
CA ALA A 366 -22.72 7.55 -2.36
C ALA A 366 -23.95 7.46 -3.27
N GLY A 367 -25.14 7.41 -2.66
CA GLY A 367 -26.36 6.99 -3.36
C GLY A 367 -26.26 5.51 -3.74
N ASP A 368 -26.48 5.21 -5.03
CA ASP A 368 -26.38 3.84 -5.58
C ASP A 368 -24.93 3.48 -6.01
N ALA A 369 -23.99 4.43 -5.92
CA ALA A 369 -22.58 4.21 -6.25
C ALA A 369 -21.81 3.60 -5.08
N GLN A 370 -20.87 2.70 -5.37
CA GLN A 370 -19.79 2.43 -4.43
C GLN A 370 -18.96 3.72 -4.22
N PHE A 371 -18.54 3.93 -2.98
CA PHE A 371 -17.71 5.06 -2.61
C PHE A 371 -16.43 4.56 -1.96
N GLY A 372 -15.29 5.11 -2.38
CA GLY A 372 -13.99 4.76 -1.85
C GLY A 372 -13.20 5.98 -1.39
N VAL A 373 -12.31 5.74 -0.45
CA VAL A 373 -11.30 6.71 0.00
C VAL A 373 -9.91 6.14 -0.21
N THR A 374 -8.93 7.01 -0.39
CA THR A 374 -7.53 6.63 -0.51
C THR A 374 -6.74 7.20 0.66
N VAL A 375 -6.04 6.33 1.38
CA VAL A 375 -5.04 6.72 2.38
C VAL A 375 -3.71 6.88 1.66
N LEU A 376 -3.16 8.09 1.70
CA LEU A 376 -1.86 8.43 1.13
C LEU A 376 -0.84 8.61 2.26
N ALA A 377 0.32 7.97 2.17
CA ALA A 377 1.41 8.16 3.12
C ALA A 377 2.72 8.46 2.40
N ARG A 378 3.73 8.88 3.16
CA ARG A 378 5.06 9.18 2.63
C ARG A 378 5.68 7.94 1.99
N ALA A 379 6.66 8.14 1.11
CA ALA A 379 7.51 7.04 0.67
C ALA A 379 7.97 6.21 1.87
N PHE A 380 7.82 4.90 1.75
CA PHE A 380 8.16 3.88 2.75
C PHE A 380 7.28 3.84 4.01
N ASP A 381 6.24 4.68 4.11
CA ASP A 381 5.21 4.57 5.13
C ASP A 381 4.04 3.67 4.65
N ASP A 382 4.30 2.73 3.73
CA ASP A 382 3.29 1.81 3.17
C ASP A 382 2.57 1.00 4.25
N ALA A 383 3.27 0.62 5.33
CA ALA A 383 2.67 -0.08 6.46
C ALA A 383 1.74 0.83 7.27
N VAL A 384 2.06 2.11 7.37
CA VAL A 384 1.23 3.13 8.03
C VAL A 384 -0.05 3.36 7.22
N ALA A 385 0.07 3.47 5.88
CA ALA A 385 -1.09 3.60 4.99
C ALA A 385 -2.02 2.38 5.10
N PHE A 386 -1.44 1.17 5.16
CA PHE A 386 -2.19 -0.07 5.32
C PHE A 386 -2.95 -0.13 6.66
N ASP A 387 -2.29 0.16 7.78
CA ASP A 387 -2.93 0.13 9.10
C ASP A 387 -4.07 1.15 9.20
N ILE A 388 -3.89 2.37 8.66
CA ILE A 388 -4.94 3.38 8.64
C ILE A 388 -6.10 2.97 7.73
N ALA A 389 -5.82 2.31 6.60
CA ALA A 389 -6.85 1.77 5.73
C ALA A 389 -7.68 0.69 6.42
N ALA A 390 -7.06 -0.17 7.25
CA ALA A 390 -7.76 -1.17 8.05
C ALA A 390 -8.72 -0.55 9.07
N LEU A 391 -8.38 0.61 9.66
CA LEU A 391 -9.30 1.35 10.53
C LEU A 391 -10.56 1.83 9.80
N ILE A 392 -10.47 2.12 8.49
CA ILE A 392 -11.59 2.59 7.68
C ILE A 392 -12.55 1.45 7.32
N THR A 393 -11.99 0.30 6.94
CA THR A 393 -12.76 -0.90 6.58
C THR A 393 -13.29 -1.64 7.81
N GLY A 394 -12.72 -1.37 8.99
CA GLY A 394 -13.04 -2.09 10.23
C GLY A 394 -12.38 -3.47 10.30
N ASP A 395 -11.36 -3.71 9.47
CA ASP A 395 -10.59 -4.95 9.48
C ASP A 395 -9.71 -5.04 10.72
N ALA A 396 -9.43 -6.27 11.16
CA ALA A 396 -8.52 -6.49 12.27
C ALA A 396 -7.09 -6.07 11.88
N ALA A 397 -6.34 -5.49 12.83
CA ALA A 397 -4.94 -5.16 12.61
C ALA A 397 -4.12 -6.43 12.31
N GLU A 398 -3.50 -6.49 11.14
CA GLU A 398 -2.64 -7.59 10.73
C GLU A 398 -1.23 -7.46 11.31
N GLN A 399 -0.67 -8.56 11.81
CA GLN A 399 0.69 -8.55 12.36
C GLN A 399 1.75 -8.67 11.26
N ASP A 400 1.42 -9.34 10.15
CA ASP A 400 2.29 -9.52 8.99
C ASP A 400 1.72 -8.73 7.81
N VAL A 401 2.22 -7.52 7.60
CA VAL A 401 1.86 -6.68 6.46
C VAL A 401 2.93 -6.76 5.38
N TRP A 402 2.56 -6.61 4.10
CA TRP A 402 3.46 -6.80 2.97
C TRP A 402 4.77 -6.01 3.03
N PRO A 403 4.86 -4.78 3.59
CA PRO A 403 6.14 -4.09 3.72
C PRO A 403 7.11 -4.85 4.62
N THR A 404 6.61 -5.56 5.65
CA THR A 404 7.42 -6.39 6.55
C THR A 404 8.04 -7.60 5.87
N ALA A 405 7.55 -8.01 4.69
CA ALA A 405 8.11 -9.09 3.89
C ALA A 405 9.39 -8.69 3.15
N ILE A 406 9.64 -7.38 2.92
CA ILE A 406 10.78 -6.88 2.14
C ILE A 406 11.67 -5.88 2.87
N THR A 407 11.17 -5.22 3.92
CA THR A 407 12.00 -4.37 4.76
C THR A 407 12.81 -5.22 5.74
N LEU A 408 14.05 -4.80 5.98
CA LEU A 408 14.83 -5.34 7.07
C LEU A 408 14.17 -4.95 8.40
N SER A 409 13.95 -5.92 9.28
CA SER A 409 13.43 -5.69 10.62
C SER A 409 13.98 -6.71 11.62
N TYR A 410 13.92 -6.38 12.89
CA TYR A 410 14.41 -7.21 13.99
C TYR A 410 13.34 -7.37 15.06
N GLU A 411 13.22 -8.59 15.59
CA GLU A 411 12.36 -8.87 16.74
C GLU A 411 13.04 -8.46 18.05
N LEU A 412 12.26 -7.78 18.89
CA LEU A 412 12.59 -7.41 20.26
C LEU A 412 11.57 -8.02 21.21
N ALA A 413 12.04 -8.88 22.12
CA ALA A 413 11.24 -9.43 23.19
C ALA A 413 11.21 -8.49 24.40
N VAL A 414 10.01 -8.10 24.82
CA VAL A 414 9.78 -7.21 25.97
C VAL A 414 8.97 -7.91 27.03
N PHE A 415 9.28 -7.67 28.30
CA PHE A 415 8.70 -8.41 29.44
C PHE A 415 8.15 -7.49 30.54
N GLY A 416 7.91 -6.21 30.22
CA GLY A 416 7.69 -5.18 31.24
C GLY A 416 6.92 -3.94 30.82
N ALA A 417 7.41 -2.77 31.20
CA ALA A 417 6.73 -1.49 30.98
C ALA A 417 6.48 -1.16 29.49
N HIS A 418 7.19 -1.82 28.57
CA HIS A 418 7.03 -1.72 27.12
C HIS A 418 6.02 -2.69 26.50
N LEU A 419 5.35 -3.53 27.32
CA LEU A 419 4.21 -4.32 26.84
C LEU A 419 3.11 -3.41 26.31
N LYS A 420 2.29 -3.89 25.39
CA LYS A 420 1.15 -3.16 24.82
C LYS A 420 0.19 -2.68 25.92
N GLY A 421 -0.16 -1.40 25.90
CA GLY A 421 -0.92 -0.71 26.95
C GLY A 421 -0.09 -0.33 28.19
N GLY A 422 1.20 -0.66 28.22
CA GLY A 422 2.12 -0.30 29.29
C GLY A 422 2.59 1.16 29.23
N PRO A 423 3.13 1.71 30.34
CA PRO A 423 3.46 3.12 30.44
C PRO A 423 4.64 3.57 29.56
N LEU A 424 5.44 2.63 29.03
CA LEU A 424 6.58 2.91 28.15
C LEU A 424 6.40 2.36 26.73
N GLU A 425 5.20 1.90 26.36
CA GLU A 425 4.89 1.45 24.99
C GLU A 425 5.22 2.52 23.93
N PHE A 426 5.01 3.80 24.27
CA PHE A 426 5.30 4.92 23.38
C PHE A 426 6.74 4.93 22.88
N GLN A 427 7.71 4.43 23.67
CA GLN A 427 9.11 4.34 23.24
C GLN A 427 9.35 3.35 22.09
N LEU A 428 8.41 2.43 21.84
CA LEU A 428 8.43 1.54 20.69
C LEU A 428 7.55 2.07 19.55
N THR A 429 6.34 2.51 19.88
CA THR A 429 5.37 2.96 18.88
C THR A 429 5.75 4.28 18.21
N ASP A 430 6.38 5.22 18.93
CA ASP A 430 6.93 6.46 18.36
C ASP A 430 8.07 6.18 17.36
N LEU A 431 8.76 5.04 17.51
CA LEU A 431 9.78 4.56 16.58
C LEU A 431 9.19 3.75 15.41
N GLY A 432 7.86 3.66 15.31
CA GLY A 432 7.16 2.90 14.28
C GLY A 432 7.27 1.39 14.42
N ALA A 433 7.46 0.87 15.64
CA ALA A 433 7.52 -0.57 15.89
C ALA A 433 6.15 -1.23 15.66
N ARG A 434 6.16 -2.44 15.09
CA ARG A 434 4.95 -3.27 14.94
C ARG A 434 4.86 -4.30 16.05
N TRP A 435 3.71 -4.39 16.70
CA TRP A 435 3.43 -5.48 17.63
C TRP A 435 3.18 -6.79 16.86
N VAL A 436 3.86 -7.87 17.25
CA VAL A 436 3.76 -9.18 16.59
C VAL A 436 2.88 -10.13 17.39
N GLY A 437 3.04 -10.18 18.71
CA GLY A 437 2.31 -11.17 19.50
C GLY A 437 2.89 -11.43 20.88
N PRO A 438 2.20 -12.24 21.69
CA PRO A 438 2.72 -12.74 22.96
C PRO A 438 3.91 -13.68 22.74
N VAL A 439 4.80 -13.75 23.72
CA VAL A 439 5.90 -14.72 23.76
C VAL A 439 6.14 -15.19 25.19
N ARG A 440 6.77 -16.35 25.34
CA ARG A 440 7.32 -16.79 26.61
C ARG A 440 8.79 -17.12 26.49
N THR A 441 9.55 -16.86 27.55
CA THR A 441 10.91 -17.38 27.66
C THR A 441 10.88 -18.90 27.84
N ALA A 442 11.98 -19.57 27.51
CA ALA A 442 12.25 -20.90 28.04
C ALA A 442 12.20 -20.88 29.58
N SER A 443 12.01 -22.04 30.22
CA SER A 443 11.98 -22.17 31.69
C SER A 443 13.38 -22.08 32.32
N LYS A 444 14.09 -20.99 32.04
CA LYS A 444 15.48 -20.74 32.42
C LYS A 444 15.71 -19.27 32.80
N TYR A 445 14.66 -18.58 33.24
CA TYR A 445 14.71 -17.15 33.54
C TYR A 445 14.03 -16.83 34.88
N ARG A 446 14.54 -15.80 35.55
CA ARG A 446 13.92 -15.18 36.71
C ARG A 446 13.63 -13.71 36.39
N MET A 447 12.62 -13.16 37.06
CA MET A 447 12.22 -11.77 36.91
C MET A 447 12.17 -11.10 38.27
N ALA A 448 12.83 -9.95 38.38
CA ALA A 448 12.81 -9.12 39.58
C ALA A 448 12.15 -7.77 39.30
N ALA A 449 11.36 -7.25 40.24
CA ALA A 449 10.96 -5.85 40.25
C ALA A 449 12.15 -4.99 40.70
N LEU A 450 12.72 -4.23 39.77
CA LEU A 450 13.90 -3.40 40.03
C LEU A 450 13.53 -2.12 40.77
N ARG A 451 14.45 -1.63 41.60
CA ARG A 451 14.33 -0.37 42.35
C ARG A 451 14.59 0.86 41.45
N THR A 452 13.76 1.02 40.43
CA THR A 452 13.80 2.13 39.47
C THR A 452 12.53 2.97 39.56
N THR A 453 12.53 4.18 38.97
CA THR A 453 11.34 5.03 38.89
C THR A 453 11.06 5.38 37.42
N PRO A 454 9.92 4.95 36.85
CA PRO A 454 8.96 3.99 37.41
C PRO A 454 9.58 2.59 37.60
N PRO A 455 8.97 1.69 38.41
CA PRO A 455 9.41 0.32 38.54
C PRO A 455 9.47 -0.38 37.18
N LYS A 456 10.53 -1.18 36.98
CA LYS A 456 10.75 -1.95 35.75
C LYS A 456 11.10 -3.39 36.13
N PRO A 457 10.69 -4.39 35.34
CA PRO A 457 11.16 -5.74 35.52
C PRO A 457 12.59 -5.88 35.00
N GLY A 458 13.40 -6.62 35.75
CA GLY A 458 14.71 -7.08 35.36
C GLY A 458 14.67 -8.58 35.10
N LEU A 459 14.88 -8.97 33.84
CA LEU A 459 14.98 -10.37 33.45
C LEU A 459 16.44 -10.84 33.55
N THR A 460 16.67 -11.96 34.22
CA THR A 460 18.00 -12.60 34.30
C THR A 460 17.88 -14.08 33.99
N ARG A 461 18.87 -14.65 33.30
CA ARG A 461 18.91 -16.08 33.01
C ARG A 461 19.36 -16.86 34.26
N SER A 462 18.59 -17.89 34.62
CA SER A 462 18.95 -18.87 35.64
C SER A 462 18.52 -20.26 35.21
N VAL A 463 19.49 -21.16 35.01
CA VAL A 463 19.23 -22.48 34.38
C VAL A 463 18.66 -23.50 35.38
N GLU A 464 19.04 -23.41 36.65
CA GLU A 464 18.70 -24.43 37.65
C GLU A 464 17.33 -24.22 38.29
N ASP A 465 16.95 -22.96 38.50
CA ASP A 465 15.73 -22.55 39.22
C ASP A 465 14.89 -21.51 38.45
N GLY A 466 15.12 -21.42 37.14
CA GLY A 466 14.38 -20.54 36.26
C GLY A 466 12.96 -21.03 35.99
N VAL A 467 12.10 -20.07 35.67
CA VAL A 467 10.72 -20.28 35.23
C VAL A 467 10.53 -19.67 33.84
N SER A 468 9.39 -19.96 33.22
CA SER A 468 8.99 -19.34 31.97
C SER A 468 8.29 -18.01 32.26
N ILE A 469 8.77 -16.92 31.65
CA ILE A 469 8.23 -15.57 31.82
C ILE A 469 7.51 -15.12 30.56
N GLY A 470 6.26 -14.66 30.73
CA GLY A 470 5.44 -14.10 29.65
C GLY A 470 5.83 -12.67 29.30
N GLY A 471 5.81 -12.38 28.01
CA GLY A 471 6.10 -11.08 27.41
C GLY A 471 5.49 -10.94 26.03
N GLU A 472 6.04 -10.04 25.21
CA GLU A 472 5.58 -9.76 23.85
C GLU A 472 6.76 -9.56 22.88
N ILE A 473 6.50 -9.79 21.59
CA ILE A 473 7.42 -9.49 20.49
C ILE A 473 6.96 -8.23 19.76
N TRP A 474 7.93 -7.35 19.53
CA TRP A 474 7.82 -6.20 18.66
C TRP A 474 8.83 -6.31 17.53
N ARG A 475 8.44 -5.90 16.32
CA ARG A 475 9.36 -5.72 15.18
C ARG A 475 9.76 -4.26 15.07
N LEU A 476 11.05 -4.02 14.93
CA LEU A 476 11.65 -2.69 14.76
C LEU A 476 12.51 -2.65 13.51
N SER A 477 12.58 -1.49 12.86
CA SER A 477 13.59 -1.24 11.83
C SER A 477 14.99 -1.13 12.47
N PRO A 478 16.08 -1.34 11.68
CA PRO A 478 17.44 -1.27 12.19
C PRO A 478 17.75 0.04 12.94
N ALA A 479 17.31 1.19 12.41
CA ALA A 479 17.54 2.49 13.03
C ALA A 479 16.68 2.69 14.28
N ALA A 480 15.45 2.16 14.29
CA ALA A 480 14.60 2.18 15.48
C ALA A 480 15.22 1.37 16.63
N LEU A 481 15.71 0.16 16.36
CA LEU A 481 16.40 -0.65 17.36
C LEU A 481 17.67 0.03 17.89
N GLY A 482 18.47 0.65 17.01
CA GLY A 482 19.67 1.39 17.40
C GLY A 482 19.37 2.61 18.27
N THR A 483 18.33 3.37 17.91
CA THR A 483 17.86 4.53 18.68
C THR A 483 17.37 4.10 20.05
N PHE A 484 16.56 3.04 20.10
CA PHE A 484 16.06 2.47 21.33
C PHE A 484 17.17 2.01 22.28
N LEU A 485 18.16 1.27 21.76
CA LEU A 485 19.31 0.82 22.53
C LEU A 485 20.13 1.99 23.09
N ALA A 486 20.33 3.05 22.31
CA ALA A 486 21.07 4.23 22.74
C ALA A 486 20.37 5.01 23.87
N GLN A 487 19.04 4.92 23.96
CA GLN A 487 18.23 5.57 24.99
C GLN A 487 17.95 4.68 26.21
N LEU A 488 18.41 3.42 26.18
CA LEU A 488 18.13 2.45 27.22
C LEU A 488 18.85 2.85 28.53
N PRO A 489 18.13 3.14 29.62
CA PRO A 489 18.75 3.63 30.85
C PRO A 489 19.35 2.49 31.67
N GLU A 490 20.37 2.80 32.48
CA GLU A 490 20.82 1.91 33.55
C GLU A 490 19.64 1.55 34.48
N PRO A 491 19.52 0.29 34.95
CA PRO A 491 20.39 -0.87 34.74
C PRO A 491 19.91 -1.80 33.61
N MET A 492 19.09 -1.31 32.69
CA MET A 492 18.48 -2.11 31.64
C MET A 492 19.49 -2.45 30.54
N LEU A 493 19.40 -3.66 30.00
CA LEU A 493 20.28 -4.16 28.93
C LEU A 493 19.47 -4.83 27.82
N LEU A 494 20.01 -4.88 26.60
CA LEU A 494 19.54 -5.79 25.55
C LEU A 494 20.52 -6.94 25.36
N GLY A 495 20.00 -8.16 25.38
CA GLY A 495 20.76 -9.38 25.18
C GLY A 495 19.96 -10.42 24.41
N LYS A 496 20.51 -11.64 24.31
CA LYS A 496 19.79 -12.76 23.70
C LYS A 496 18.94 -13.49 24.75
N VAL A 497 17.66 -13.65 24.45
CA VAL A 497 16.67 -14.37 25.26
C VAL A 497 16.21 -15.61 24.50
N GLU A 498 16.37 -16.77 25.11
CA GLU A 498 15.87 -18.05 24.63
C GLU A 498 14.37 -18.11 24.90
N CYS A 499 13.57 -18.17 23.85
CA CYS A 499 12.12 -18.32 23.92
C CYS A 499 11.73 -19.81 24.02
N GLU A 500 10.47 -20.08 24.40
CA GLU A 500 9.97 -21.46 24.56
C GLU A 500 9.96 -22.27 23.26
N ASP A 501 9.90 -21.59 22.12
CA ASP A 501 10.05 -22.17 20.77
C ASP A 501 11.50 -22.51 20.40
N GLY A 502 12.45 -22.29 21.31
CA GLY A 502 13.88 -22.52 21.12
C GLY A 502 14.60 -21.43 20.32
N VAL A 503 13.88 -20.41 19.84
CA VAL A 503 14.47 -19.30 19.08
C VAL A 503 15.07 -18.27 20.03
N TRP A 504 16.29 -17.82 19.72
CA TRP A 504 16.99 -16.78 20.48
C TRP A 504 16.73 -15.39 19.90
N ARG A 505 15.94 -14.60 20.62
CA ARG A 505 15.56 -13.24 20.20
C ARG A 505 16.37 -12.20 20.94
N THR A 506 16.55 -11.04 20.33
CA THR A 506 17.03 -9.87 21.09
C THR A 506 15.92 -9.50 22.07
N GLY A 507 16.25 -9.29 23.34
CA GLY A 507 15.25 -9.03 24.36
C GLY A 507 15.81 -8.30 25.56
N PHE A 508 14.88 -7.79 26.37
CA PHE A 508 15.19 -7.10 27.61
C PHE A 508 15.87 -8.02 28.62
N GLY A 509 16.91 -7.49 29.25
CA GLY A 509 17.53 -7.99 30.46
C GLY A 509 17.89 -6.83 31.38
N CYS A 510 18.67 -7.13 32.43
CA CYS A 510 19.21 -6.11 33.32
C CYS A 510 20.57 -6.53 33.86
N ASP A 511 21.28 -5.58 34.46
CA ASP A 511 22.45 -5.88 35.28
C ASP A 511 22.11 -6.89 36.40
N GLY A 512 22.99 -7.87 36.60
CA GLY A 512 22.77 -8.95 37.57
C GLY A 512 22.72 -8.46 39.02
N GLY A 513 23.49 -7.43 39.37
CA GLY A 513 23.48 -6.84 40.70
C GLY A 513 22.17 -6.09 40.97
N ALA A 514 21.66 -5.36 39.97
CA ALA A 514 20.35 -4.72 40.06
C ALA A 514 19.22 -5.74 40.25
N ALA A 515 19.26 -6.88 39.54
CA ALA A 515 18.27 -7.95 39.68
C ALA A 515 18.29 -8.56 41.10
N GLN A 516 19.48 -8.82 41.65
CA GLN A 516 19.65 -9.35 43.01
C GLN A 516 19.16 -8.39 44.10
N ALA A 517 19.27 -7.08 43.88
CA ALA A 517 18.77 -6.06 44.81
C ALA A 517 17.24 -5.84 44.69
N GLY A 518 16.62 -6.30 43.60
CA GLY A 518 15.19 -6.22 43.34
C GLY A 518 14.37 -7.21 44.16
N ILE A 519 13.05 -7.14 44.01
CA ILE A 519 12.11 -8.12 44.60
C ILE A 519 11.87 -9.20 43.56
N ASP A 520 12.13 -10.46 43.88
CA ASP A 520 11.84 -11.56 42.97
C ASP A 520 10.32 -11.72 42.79
N ILE A 521 9.87 -11.64 41.54
CA ILE A 521 8.46 -11.74 41.13
C ILE A 521 8.25 -12.89 40.15
N SER A 522 9.21 -13.82 40.06
CA SER A 522 9.20 -14.94 39.11
C SER A 522 7.97 -15.84 39.26
N GLU A 523 7.45 -16.01 40.48
CA GLU A 523 6.29 -16.85 40.76
C GLU A 523 5.00 -16.39 40.06
N HIS A 524 4.91 -15.10 39.71
CA HIS A 524 3.75 -14.56 39.01
C HIS A 524 3.78 -14.86 37.50
N GLY A 525 4.92 -15.32 36.96
CA GLY A 525 5.06 -15.76 35.57
C GLY A 525 4.95 -14.66 34.50
N SER A 526 4.61 -13.42 34.84
CA SER A 526 4.62 -12.24 33.95
C SER A 526 4.58 -10.94 34.75
N TRP A 527 5.04 -9.83 34.14
CA TRP A 527 4.98 -8.51 34.76
C TRP A 527 3.54 -8.03 35.06
N PRO A 528 2.55 -8.17 34.14
CA PRO A 528 1.17 -7.79 34.45
C PRO A 528 0.57 -8.59 35.61
N ALA A 529 0.88 -9.89 35.71
CA ALA A 529 0.40 -10.72 36.82
C ALA A 529 1.01 -10.30 38.17
N ALA A 530 2.28 -9.88 38.19
CA ALA A 530 2.94 -9.38 39.40
C ALA A 530 2.33 -8.05 39.87
N ILE A 531 2.02 -7.13 38.94
CA ILE A 531 1.30 -5.88 39.25
C ILE A 531 -0.09 -6.20 39.82
N ALA A 532 -0.85 -7.08 39.18
CA ALA A 532 -2.20 -7.45 39.63
C ALA A 532 -2.20 -8.10 41.03
N ALA A 533 -1.11 -8.80 41.39
CA ALA A 533 -0.91 -9.39 42.71
C ALA A 533 -0.41 -8.38 43.78
N GLY A 534 -0.12 -7.13 43.40
CA GLY A 534 0.43 -6.12 44.31
C GLY A 534 1.90 -6.36 44.69
N ALA A 535 2.63 -7.16 43.90
CA ALA A 535 4.05 -7.46 44.15
C ALA A 535 5.00 -6.38 43.63
N VAL A 536 4.46 -5.39 42.89
CA VAL A 536 5.18 -4.22 42.37
C VAL A 536 4.50 -2.98 42.95
N ASN A 537 5.26 -2.19 43.71
CA ASN A 537 4.78 -0.95 44.34
C ASN A 537 4.83 0.25 43.40
#